data_AF-A0A4X1T4L3-F1
#
_entry.id   AF-A0A4X1T4L3-F1
#
_cell.length_a   1.000
_cell.length_b   1.000
_cell.length_c   1.000
_cell.angle_alpha   90.00
_cell.angle_beta   90.00
_cell.angle_gamma   90.00
#
_symmetry.space_group_name_H-M   'P 1'
#
loop_
_entity.id
_entity.type
_entity.pdbx_description
1 polymer ?
#
loop_
_entity_poly.entity_id
_entity_poly.type
_entity_poly.pdbx_seq_one_letter_code
_entity_poly.pdbx_strand_id
1 'polypeptide(L)'
;MDSSASSSTVKKKKKKRMLGIVNIQRCNTRWHSGPSSAYSRGVFRRDTYKSEIAHRFKDLGEQYFKGLVLIAFSQHLQQCPYEEHVKLVREVTEFAKTCVADESAENCDKSIHTLFGDKLCAIPSLREHYGDLADCCEKEEPERNECFLQHKNDNPDIPKLKPDPVALCADFQEDEQKFWGKYLYEIARRHPYFYAPELLYYAIIYKDVFSECCQAADKAACLLPKIEHLREKVLTSAAKQRLKCASIQKFGERAFKAWSLARLSQRFPKADFTEISKIVTDLAKVHKECCHGDLLECADDRADLAKYICENQDTISTKLKECCDKPLLEKSHCIAEAKRDELPADLNPLEHDFVEDKEVCKNYKEAKDVFLGTFLYEYSRRHPDYSVSLLLRIAKTYEATLEDCCAKDDPPACYATVFDKFQPLVDEPKNLIKQNCELFEKLGEYGFQNALIVRYTKKVPQVSTPTLVEVARKLGLVGSRCCKRPEEERLSCAEDYLSLVLNRLCVLHEKTPVSEKVTKCCTESLVNRRPCFSALTPDETYKPKEFVEGTFTFHADLCTLPEDEKQIKKQTALVELLKHKPHATEEQLRTVLGNFAAFVQKCCAAPDHEACFAVEGPKFVIEIRGILA
;
A
#
# COMPACT_ATOMS: atom_id res chain seq x y z
N MET A 1 -68.42 -42.79 22.00
CA MET A 1 -68.57 -42.35 23.40
C MET A 1 -68.21 -40.89 23.44
N ASP A 2 -69.06 -40.10 24.07
CA ASP A 2 -69.41 -38.79 23.56
C ASP A 2 -68.80 -37.62 24.33
N SER A 3 -68.42 -36.61 23.56
CA SER A 3 -68.79 -35.21 23.71
C SER A 3 -69.09 -34.60 25.09
N SER A 4 -68.33 -33.54 25.38
CA SER A 4 -68.81 -32.19 25.72
C SER A 4 -69.29 -31.82 27.13
N ALA A 5 -68.60 -30.83 27.74
CA ALA A 5 -69.11 -29.52 28.22
C ALA A 5 -67.99 -28.84 29.05
N SER A 6 -67.41 -27.68 28.74
CA SER A 6 -67.93 -26.33 28.44
C SER A 6 -68.52 -25.57 29.65
N SER A 7 -67.75 -24.60 30.19
CA SER A 7 -68.18 -23.26 30.67
C SER A 7 -67.00 -22.61 31.41
N SER A 8 -66.26 -21.65 30.83
CA SER A 8 -66.54 -20.19 30.77
C SER A 8 -66.46 -19.51 32.15
N THR A 9 -65.56 -18.54 32.37
CA THR A 9 -65.79 -17.06 32.31
C THR A 9 -64.60 -16.35 33.03
N VAL A 10 -64.25 -15.03 32.99
CA VAL A 10 -64.75 -13.84 32.26
C VAL A 10 -63.70 -12.68 32.21
N LYS A 11 -63.36 -12.15 31.01
CA LYS A 11 -62.98 -10.72 30.70
C LYS A 11 -61.67 -10.12 31.33
N LYS A 12 -61.00 -9.07 30.79
CA LYS A 12 -61.21 -8.18 29.62
C LYS A 12 -59.94 -7.35 29.26
N LYS A 13 -59.66 -7.21 27.95
CA LYS A 13 -59.21 -5.98 27.22
C LYS A 13 -57.77 -5.44 27.50
N LYS A 14 -57.09 -4.76 26.55
CA LYS A 14 -57.56 -4.12 25.29
C LYS A 14 -56.45 -4.03 24.20
N LYS A 15 -56.79 -4.54 23.00
CA LYS A 15 -56.59 -4.02 21.60
C LYS A 15 -55.21 -3.52 21.10
N LYS A 16 -54.71 -3.99 19.93
CA LYS A 16 -55.09 -3.72 18.50
C LYS A 16 -54.79 -2.25 18.07
N ARG A 17 -54.13 -1.92 16.95
CA ARG A 17 -53.99 -2.47 15.56
C ARG A 17 -52.56 -2.16 15.00
N MET A 18 -51.92 -2.83 14.02
CA MET A 18 -52.25 -3.42 12.69
C MET A 18 -51.90 -2.51 11.49
N LEU A 19 -51.20 -3.09 10.49
CA LEU A 19 -50.76 -2.61 9.15
C LEU A 19 -49.56 -1.64 9.03
N GLY A 20 -48.69 -1.94 8.04
CA GLY A 20 -47.46 -1.19 7.73
C GLY A 20 -46.44 -2.02 6.93
N ILE A 21 -46.87 -2.50 5.77
CA ILE A 21 -46.08 -3.16 4.73
C ILE A 21 -44.94 -2.25 4.23
N VAL A 22 -43.70 -2.75 4.19
CA VAL A 22 -42.64 -2.26 3.27
C VAL A 22 -41.84 -3.47 2.75
N ASN A 23 -41.65 -3.55 1.44
CA ASN A 23 -40.81 -4.57 0.79
C ASN A 23 -39.33 -4.35 1.09
N ILE A 24 -38.61 -5.41 1.47
CA ILE A 24 -37.16 -5.51 1.21
C ILE A 24 -36.96 -6.65 0.21
N GLN A 25 -36.86 -6.25 -1.05
CA GLN A 25 -36.73 -7.15 -2.18
C GLN A 25 -35.30 -7.68 -2.24
N ARG A 26 -35.14 -9.01 -2.19
CA ARG A 26 -33.83 -9.68 -2.33
C ARG A 26 -33.16 -9.24 -3.64
N CYS A 27 -32.04 -8.51 -3.56
CA CYS A 27 -31.14 -8.33 -4.71
C CYS A 27 -30.40 -9.64 -4.98
N ASN A 28 -31.06 -10.54 -5.70
CA ASN A 28 -30.51 -11.80 -6.16
C ASN A 28 -29.95 -11.61 -7.58
N THR A 29 -28.85 -10.88 -7.73
CA THR A 29 -28.13 -10.77 -9.01
C THR A 29 -27.30 -12.02 -9.25
N ARG A 30 -27.98 -13.02 -9.83
CA ARG A 30 -27.42 -14.26 -10.34
C ARG A 30 -26.44 -13.94 -11.49
N TRP A 31 -25.16 -13.75 -11.18
CA TRP A 31 -24.10 -13.71 -12.17
C TRP A 31 -24.02 -15.08 -12.85
N HIS A 32 -24.58 -15.18 -14.04
CA HIS A 32 -24.41 -16.36 -14.88
C HIS A 32 -22.98 -16.37 -15.42
N SER A 33 -22.15 -17.24 -14.86
CA SER A 33 -20.88 -17.68 -15.43
C SER A 33 -21.14 -18.44 -16.73
N GLY A 34 -21.24 -17.70 -17.84
CA GLY A 34 -21.16 -18.26 -19.20
C GLY A 34 -19.77 -18.87 -19.45
N PRO A 35 -19.66 -19.84 -20.37
CA PRO A 35 -18.44 -20.62 -20.51
C PRO A 35 -17.28 -19.77 -21.04
N SER A 36 -16.15 -19.84 -20.33
CA SER A 36 -14.88 -19.25 -20.78
C SER A 36 -14.51 -19.80 -22.15
N SER A 37 -14.28 -18.90 -23.12
CA SER A 37 -13.94 -19.29 -24.50
C SER A 37 -12.57 -19.97 -24.55
N ALA A 38 -12.47 -21.00 -25.40
CA ALA A 38 -11.39 -21.98 -25.38
C ALA A 38 -10.06 -21.49 -25.99
N TYR A 39 -9.54 -20.34 -25.54
CA TYR A 39 -8.24 -19.80 -25.95
C TYR A 39 -7.21 -19.62 -24.82
N SER A 40 -7.53 -20.04 -23.59
CA SER A 40 -6.57 -20.08 -22.46
C SER A 40 -5.77 -21.38 -22.33
N ARG A 41 -5.91 -22.33 -23.27
CA ARG A 41 -5.09 -23.56 -23.32
C ARG A 41 -3.81 -23.33 -24.12
N GLY A 42 -2.95 -22.45 -23.61
CA GLY A 42 -1.76 -21.98 -24.33
C GLY A 42 -0.70 -21.31 -23.46
N VAL A 43 -0.67 -21.62 -22.15
CA VAL A 43 0.45 -21.24 -21.28
C VAL A 43 1.08 -22.53 -20.77
N PHE A 44 2.38 -22.68 -21.00
CA PHE A 44 3.14 -23.82 -20.52
C PHE A 44 3.05 -23.88 -18.98
N ARG A 45 2.46 -24.96 -18.44
CA ARG A 45 3.00 -25.53 -17.20
C ARG A 45 4.40 -26.04 -17.56
N ARG A 46 5.43 -25.20 -17.38
CA ARG A 46 6.78 -25.73 -17.26
C ARG A 46 6.84 -26.44 -15.91
N ASP A 47 6.91 -27.75 -16.01
CA ASP A 47 7.39 -28.71 -15.02
C ASP A 47 6.97 -28.44 -13.57
N THR A 48 5.92 -29.15 -13.13
CA THR A 48 5.75 -29.41 -11.70
C THR A 48 6.95 -30.26 -11.26
N TYR A 49 7.99 -29.60 -10.73
CA TYR A 49 9.19 -30.29 -10.26
C TYR A 49 8.82 -31.34 -9.22
N LYS A 50 9.49 -32.49 -9.26
CA LYS A 50 9.23 -33.60 -8.33
C LYS A 50 9.39 -33.16 -6.87
N SER A 51 10.33 -32.25 -6.61
CA SER A 51 10.43 -31.54 -5.34
C SER A 51 10.61 -30.04 -5.55
N GLU A 52 9.57 -29.27 -5.24
CA GLU A 52 9.57 -27.82 -5.38
C GLU A 52 10.60 -27.16 -4.46
N ILE A 53 10.66 -27.59 -3.19
CA ILE A 53 11.61 -27.06 -2.21
C ILE A 53 13.08 -27.35 -2.59
N ALA A 54 13.37 -28.52 -3.19
CA ALA A 54 14.70 -28.84 -3.68
C ALA A 54 15.10 -27.96 -4.87
N HIS A 55 14.17 -27.70 -5.80
CA HIS A 55 14.40 -26.79 -6.92
C HIS A 55 14.68 -25.36 -6.43
N ARG A 56 13.79 -24.75 -5.64
CA ARG A 56 14.03 -23.37 -5.15
C ARG A 56 15.30 -23.27 -4.29
N PHE A 57 15.71 -24.32 -3.58
CA PHE A 57 16.99 -24.34 -2.86
C PHE A 57 18.21 -24.35 -3.79
N LYS A 58 18.15 -25.11 -4.89
CA LYS A 58 19.22 -25.17 -5.91
C LYS A 58 19.37 -23.83 -6.63
N ASP A 59 18.27 -23.23 -7.06
CA ASP A 59 18.26 -22.04 -7.92
C ASP A 59 18.55 -20.75 -7.15
N LEU A 60 18.02 -20.59 -5.93
CA LEU A 60 18.30 -19.43 -5.07
C LEU A 60 19.61 -19.54 -4.28
N GLY A 61 20.08 -20.76 -4.01
CA GLY A 61 21.21 -21.03 -3.12
C GLY A 61 20.93 -20.79 -1.63
N GLU A 62 21.71 -21.44 -0.76
CA GLU A 62 21.42 -21.53 0.69
C GLU A 62 21.29 -20.16 1.39
N GLN A 63 22.06 -19.15 0.98
CA GLN A 63 22.02 -17.83 1.62
C GLN A 63 20.70 -17.09 1.35
N TYR A 64 20.27 -17.00 0.09
CA TYR A 64 19.02 -16.32 -0.25
C TYR A 64 17.81 -17.14 0.16
N PHE A 65 17.86 -18.47 0.05
CA PHE A 65 16.84 -19.37 0.58
C PHE A 65 16.59 -19.12 2.07
N LYS A 66 17.64 -19.15 2.93
CA LYS A 66 17.52 -18.85 4.37
C LYS A 66 16.93 -17.48 4.64
N GLY A 67 17.35 -16.46 3.88
CA GLY A 67 16.84 -15.10 4.00
C GLY A 67 15.35 -15.01 3.69
N LEU A 68 14.88 -15.63 2.61
CA LEU A 68 13.48 -15.63 2.20
C LEU A 68 12.59 -16.43 3.16
N VAL A 69 13.06 -17.58 3.64
CA VAL A 69 12.38 -18.38 4.68
C VAL A 69 12.25 -17.57 5.98
N LEU A 70 13.30 -16.85 6.39
CA LEU A 70 13.28 -15.98 7.57
C LEU A 70 12.29 -14.82 7.40
N ILE A 71 12.25 -14.19 6.22
CA ILE A 71 11.25 -13.16 5.90
C ILE A 71 9.84 -13.77 5.95
N ALA A 72 9.63 -14.96 5.36
CA ALA A 72 8.32 -15.62 5.32
C ALA A 72 7.76 -15.87 6.72
N PHE A 73 8.55 -16.48 7.62
CA PHE A 73 8.14 -16.65 9.01
C PHE A 73 7.91 -15.30 9.70
N SER A 74 8.79 -14.32 9.52
CA SER A 74 8.65 -13.00 10.14
C SER A 74 7.42 -12.20 9.67
N GLN A 75 6.97 -12.42 8.43
CA GLN A 75 5.76 -11.80 7.89
C GLN A 75 4.46 -12.45 8.39
N HIS A 76 4.46 -13.75 8.66
CA HIS A 76 3.27 -14.47 9.17
C HIS A 76 3.19 -14.43 10.71
N LEU A 77 4.32 -14.67 11.37
CA LEU A 77 4.47 -14.75 12.82
C LEU A 77 5.09 -13.45 13.38
N GLN A 78 4.43 -12.32 13.17
CA GLN A 78 5.01 -11.00 13.48
C GLN A 78 5.39 -10.76 14.96
N GLN A 79 4.82 -11.52 15.90
CA GLN A 79 5.04 -11.39 17.35
C GLN A 79 6.14 -12.31 17.92
N CYS A 80 6.47 -13.43 17.24
CA CYS A 80 7.45 -14.40 17.70
C CYS A 80 8.86 -13.78 17.76
N PRO A 81 9.70 -14.19 18.73
CA PRO A 81 11.07 -13.71 18.85
C PRO A 81 11.95 -14.26 17.72
N TYR A 82 13.05 -13.55 17.44
CA TYR A 82 13.98 -13.85 16.36
C TYR A 82 14.55 -15.28 16.44
N GLU A 83 14.88 -15.73 17.65
CA GLU A 83 15.50 -17.03 17.92
C GLU A 83 14.62 -18.21 17.51
N GLU A 84 13.29 -18.12 17.66
CA GLU A 84 12.37 -19.16 17.20
C GLU A 84 12.28 -19.21 15.67
N HIS A 85 12.30 -18.04 14.99
CA HIS A 85 12.37 -18.03 13.53
C HIS A 85 13.67 -18.62 13.00
N VAL A 86 14.81 -18.40 13.67
CA VAL A 86 16.10 -19.00 13.28
C VAL A 86 16.07 -20.53 13.41
N LYS A 87 15.37 -21.09 14.41
CA LYS A 87 15.16 -22.55 14.51
C LYS A 87 14.33 -23.08 13.35
N LEU A 88 13.18 -22.47 13.06
CA LEU A 88 12.31 -22.86 11.95
C LEU A 88 13.03 -22.77 10.59
N VAL A 89 13.80 -21.70 10.35
CA VAL A 89 14.64 -21.53 9.16
C VAL A 89 15.67 -22.66 9.04
N ARG A 90 16.31 -23.06 10.14
CA ARG A 90 17.27 -24.18 10.15
C ARG A 90 16.58 -25.49 9.79
N GLU A 91 15.44 -25.80 10.41
CA GLU A 91 14.67 -27.02 10.11
C GLU A 91 14.25 -27.10 8.64
N VAL A 92 13.70 -26.02 8.08
CA VAL A 92 13.30 -25.94 6.67
C VAL A 92 14.52 -26.05 5.74
N THR A 93 15.67 -25.49 6.13
CA THR A 93 16.91 -25.61 5.34
C THR A 93 17.46 -27.03 5.31
N GLU A 94 17.54 -27.72 6.45
CA GLU A 94 18.06 -29.10 6.49
C GLU A 94 17.09 -30.09 5.84
N PHE A 95 15.77 -29.83 5.90
CA PHE A 95 14.79 -30.55 5.10
C PHE A 95 14.99 -30.30 3.59
N ALA A 96 15.18 -29.06 3.15
CA ALA A 96 15.49 -28.74 1.76
C ALA A 96 16.75 -29.46 1.25
N LYS A 97 17.83 -29.49 2.05
CA LYS A 97 19.06 -30.25 1.74
C LYS A 97 18.81 -31.76 1.60
N THR A 98 17.93 -32.31 2.43
CA THR A 98 17.51 -33.72 2.35
C THR A 98 16.81 -33.99 1.01
N CYS A 99 15.85 -33.13 0.62
CA CYS A 99 15.17 -33.24 -0.66
C CYS A 99 16.09 -32.99 -1.88
N VAL A 100 17.13 -32.16 -1.74
CA VAL A 100 18.16 -31.98 -2.77
C VAL A 100 19.02 -33.23 -2.95
N ALA A 101 19.27 -34.00 -1.88
CA ALA A 101 20.00 -35.26 -1.93
C ALA A 101 19.15 -36.43 -2.45
N ASP A 102 17.86 -36.47 -2.10
CA ASP A 102 16.88 -37.43 -2.63
C ASP A 102 15.49 -36.79 -2.78
N GLU A 103 15.11 -36.45 -4.02
CA GLU A 103 13.78 -35.91 -4.35
C GLU A 103 12.66 -36.96 -4.23
N SER A 104 12.94 -38.18 -3.79
CA SER A 104 11.94 -39.21 -3.40
C SER A 104 11.77 -39.36 -1.89
N ALA A 105 12.56 -38.64 -1.08
CA ALA A 105 12.42 -38.69 0.37
C ALA A 105 11.05 -38.18 0.83
N GLU A 106 10.62 -38.64 2.00
CA GLU A 106 9.26 -38.39 2.51
C GLU A 106 8.95 -36.88 2.61
N ASN A 107 7.77 -36.48 2.14
CA ASN A 107 7.28 -35.09 2.09
C ASN A 107 8.00 -34.16 1.10
N CYS A 108 9.02 -34.60 0.36
CA CYS A 108 9.73 -33.73 -0.58
C CYS A 108 8.91 -33.32 -1.81
N ASP A 109 7.82 -34.05 -2.08
CA ASP A 109 6.83 -33.82 -3.14
C ASP A 109 5.71 -32.84 -2.76
N LYS A 110 5.63 -32.43 -1.48
CA LYS A 110 4.68 -31.40 -1.03
C LYS A 110 5.05 -30.03 -1.60
N SER A 111 4.02 -29.21 -1.83
CA SER A 111 4.20 -27.80 -2.19
C SER A 111 4.82 -27.00 -1.04
N ILE A 112 5.47 -25.88 -1.38
CA ILE A 112 6.05 -24.95 -0.40
C ILE A 112 4.99 -24.46 0.60
N HIS A 113 3.79 -24.09 0.13
CA HIS A 113 2.69 -23.71 1.01
C HIS A 113 2.33 -24.80 2.03
N THR A 114 2.22 -26.07 1.61
CA THR A 114 1.93 -27.17 2.54
C THR A 114 3.05 -27.33 3.58
N LEU A 115 4.31 -27.32 3.15
CA LEU A 115 5.47 -27.47 4.05
C LEU A 115 5.57 -26.32 5.07
N PHE A 116 5.37 -25.08 4.65
CA PHE A 116 5.37 -23.92 5.54
C PHE A 116 4.15 -23.93 6.48
N GLY A 117 2.94 -24.23 5.97
CA GLY A 117 1.74 -24.33 6.79
C GLY A 117 1.83 -25.42 7.85
N ASP A 118 2.36 -26.60 7.50
CA ASP A 118 2.61 -27.69 8.44
C ASP A 118 3.60 -27.25 9.55
N LYS A 119 4.65 -26.49 9.20
CA LYS A 119 5.60 -25.92 10.17
C LYS A 119 5.01 -24.83 11.05
N LEU A 120 4.14 -23.96 10.53
CA LEU A 120 3.40 -22.98 11.33
C LEU A 120 2.49 -23.68 12.36
N CYS A 121 1.76 -24.71 11.92
CA CYS A 121 0.82 -25.47 12.76
C CYS A 121 1.50 -26.36 13.81
N ALA A 122 2.78 -26.71 13.62
CA ALA A 122 3.56 -27.47 14.59
C ALA A 122 4.04 -26.63 15.81
N ILE A 123 3.85 -25.30 15.81
CA ILE A 123 4.30 -24.42 16.89
C ILE A 123 3.39 -24.58 18.13
N PRO A 124 3.87 -25.08 19.28
CA PRO A 124 3.00 -25.41 20.41
C PRO A 124 2.26 -24.22 21.01
N SER A 125 2.88 -23.03 21.02
CA SER A 125 2.29 -21.79 21.54
C SER A 125 1.57 -20.94 20.48
N LEU A 126 1.27 -21.50 19.29
CA LEU A 126 0.61 -20.75 18.21
C LEU A 126 -0.72 -20.12 18.65
N ARG A 127 -1.57 -20.91 19.33
CA ARG A 127 -2.87 -20.44 19.84
C ARG A 127 -2.72 -19.44 20.99
N GLU A 128 -1.66 -19.56 21.81
CA GLU A 128 -1.38 -18.63 22.91
C GLU A 128 -0.96 -17.24 22.40
N HIS A 129 -0.11 -17.18 21.38
CA HIS A 129 0.43 -15.92 20.86
C HIS A 129 -0.41 -15.30 19.72
N TYR A 130 -1.21 -16.08 18.99
CA TYR A 130 -1.93 -15.61 17.79
C TYR A 130 -3.43 -15.92 17.76
N GLY A 131 -3.99 -16.58 18.79
CA GLY A 131 -5.42 -16.83 18.91
C GLY A 131 -6.01 -17.54 17.68
N ASP A 132 -6.98 -16.88 17.04
CA ASP A 132 -7.73 -17.31 15.84
C ASP A 132 -6.84 -17.75 14.66
N LEU A 133 -5.58 -17.31 14.59
CA LEU A 133 -4.61 -17.80 13.58
C LEU A 133 -4.42 -19.32 13.68
N ALA A 134 -4.51 -19.90 14.88
CA ALA A 134 -4.43 -21.35 15.06
C ALA A 134 -5.62 -22.10 14.43
N ASP A 135 -6.77 -21.44 14.23
CA ASP A 135 -7.94 -22.04 13.55
C ASP A 135 -7.69 -22.18 12.03
N CYS A 136 -6.67 -21.50 11.48
CA CYS A 136 -6.23 -21.74 10.11
C CYS A 136 -5.68 -23.17 9.93
N CYS A 137 -5.14 -23.78 10.98
CA CYS A 137 -4.58 -25.13 10.93
C CYS A 137 -5.62 -26.26 10.77
N GLU A 138 -6.91 -25.94 10.92
CA GLU A 138 -8.02 -26.86 10.65
C GLU A 138 -8.44 -26.86 9.17
N LYS A 139 -7.78 -26.06 8.32
CA LYS A 139 -8.06 -25.92 6.89
C LYS A 139 -7.02 -26.68 6.05
N GLU A 140 -7.43 -27.08 4.85
CA GLU A 140 -6.51 -27.58 3.81
C GLU A 140 -5.98 -26.41 2.95
N GLU A 141 -4.99 -26.66 2.10
CA GLU A 141 -4.54 -25.66 1.12
C GLU A 141 -5.45 -25.64 -0.11
N PRO A 142 -5.76 -24.45 -0.69
CA PRO A 142 -5.17 -23.13 -0.42
C PRO A 142 -5.84 -22.32 0.70
N GLU A 143 -6.98 -22.73 1.24
CA GLU A 143 -7.75 -21.97 2.24
C GLU A 143 -6.97 -21.72 3.54
N ARG A 144 -6.04 -22.61 3.89
CA ARG A 144 -5.11 -22.45 5.03
C ARG A 144 -4.15 -21.29 4.81
N ASN A 145 -3.45 -21.23 3.67
CA ASN A 145 -2.61 -20.07 3.33
C ASN A 145 -3.43 -18.77 3.26
N GLU A 146 -4.62 -18.77 2.64
CA GLU A 146 -5.48 -17.58 2.62
C GLU A 146 -5.86 -17.11 4.04
N CYS A 147 -6.15 -18.04 4.95
CA CYS A 147 -6.41 -17.75 6.36
C CYS A 147 -5.19 -17.13 7.06
N PHE A 148 -3.97 -17.67 6.86
CA PHE A 148 -2.75 -17.08 7.42
C PHE A 148 -2.49 -15.66 6.88
N LEU A 149 -2.73 -15.41 5.58
CA LEU A 149 -2.57 -14.09 4.98
C LEU A 149 -3.54 -13.04 5.55
N GLN A 150 -4.77 -13.44 5.90
CA GLN A 150 -5.76 -12.54 6.54
C GLN A 150 -5.31 -12.07 7.93
N HIS A 151 -4.57 -12.91 8.65
CA HIS A 151 -4.02 -12.59 9.97
C HIS A 151 -2.78 -11.68 9.95
N LYS A 152 -2.15 -11.47 8.78
CA LYS A 152 -1.10 -10.45 8.62
C LYS A 152 -1.63 -9.08 9.09
N ASN A 153 -0.91 -8.46 10.01
CA ASN A 153 -1.24 -7.19 10.64
C ASN A 153 -0.39 -6.07 10.02
N ASP A 154 -1.02 -5.21 9.23
CA ASP A 154 -0.41 -4.02 8.62
C ASP A 154 -0.04 -2.92 9.64
N ASN A 155 -0.49 -3.01 10.89
CA ASN A 155 -0.17 -2.07 11.95
C ASN A 155 0.09 -2.80 13.28
N PRO A 156 1.18 -3.60 13.36
CA PRO A 156 1.50 -4.36 14.55
C PRO A 156 2.05 -3.44 15.63
N ASP A 157 1.68 -3.66 16.88
CA ASP A 157 2.15 -2.85 18.02
C ASP A 157 3.56 -3.29 18.44
N ILE A 158 4.54 -2.92 17.61
CA ILE A 158 5.94 -3.29 17.75
C ILE A 158 6.76 -2.02 18.00
N PRO A 159 7.62 -1.99 19.05
CA PRO A 159 8.44 -0.83 19.37
C PRO A 159 9.19 -0.23 18.17
N LYS A 160 9.22 1.11 18.09
CA LYS A 160 10.00 1.85 17.09
C LYS A 160 11.48 1.46 17.22
N LEU A 161 12.12 1.08 16.11
CA LEU A 161 13.58 0.96 16.05
C LEU A 161 14.21 2.34 16.29
N LYS A 162 15.10 2.41 17.29
CA LYS A 162 15.96 3.56 17.59
C LYS A 162 17.41 3.11 17.40
N PRO A 163 18.16 3.64 16.41
CA PRO A 163 19.52 3.20 16.18
C PRO A 163 20.46 3.72 17.26
N ASP A 164 21.14 2.80 17.95
CA ASP A 164 22.31 3.09 18.78
C ASP A 164 23.57 2.79 17.95
N PRO A 165 24.35 3.80 17.51
CA PRO A 165 25.52 3.59 16.68
C PRO A 165 26.63 2.74 17.31
N VAL A 166 26.73 2.72 18.64
CA VAL A 166 27.77 1.96 19.36
C VAL A 166 27.34 0.52 19.51
N ALA A 167 26.13 0.28 20.03
CA ALA A 167 25.61 -1.07 20.21
C ALA A 167 25.43 -1.80 18.86
N LEU A 168 24.91 -1.13 17.83
CA LEU A 168 24.73 -1.76 16.51
C LEU A 168 26.07 -2.10 15.84
N CYS A 169 27.12 -1.30 16.05
CA CYS A 169 28.46 -1.67 15.57
C CYS A 169 29.08 -2.84 16.34
N ALA A 170 28.80 -2.96 17.64
CA ALA A 170 29.23 -4.12 18.42
C ALA A 170 28.53 -5.40 17.94
N ASP A 171 27.19 -5.39 17.82
CA ASP A 171 26.41 -6.51 17.26
C ASP A 171 26.90 -6.91 15.85
N PHE A 172 27.22 -5.94 14.99
CA PHE A 172 27.74 -6.18 13.64
C PHE A 172 29.13 -6.83 13.64
N GLN A 173 30.00 -6.45 14.58
CA GLN A 173 31.35 -7.02 14.72
C GLN A 173 31.36 -8.38 15.43
N GLU A 174 30.38 -8.66 16.29
CA GLU A 174 30.22 -9.95 16.99
C GLU A 174 29.78 -11.06 16.02
N ASP A 175 28.68 -10.83 15.28
CA ASP A 175 28.11 -11.81 14.36
C ASP A 175 27.36 -11.11 13.22
N GLU A 176 28.06 -10.91 12.11
CA GLU A 176 27.56 -10.25 10.90
C GLU A 176 26.32 -10.96 10.32
N GLN A 177 26.26 -12.30 10.41
CA GLN A 177 25.16 -13.10 9.85
C GLN A 177 23.90 -12.98 10.70
N LYS A 178 24.04 -13.00 12.03
CA LYS A 178 22.96 -12.74 12.99
C LYS A 178 22.49 -11.29 12.91
N PHE A 179 23.39 -10.32 12.74
CA PHE A 179 23.03 -8.91 12.54
C PHE A 179 22.19 -8.70 11.28
N TRP A 180 22.61 -9.28 10.15
CA TRP A 180 21.83 -9.29 8.90
C TRP A 180 20.46 -9.97 9.08
N GLY A 181 20.43 -11.13 9.77
CA GLY A 181 19.19 -11.84 10.07
C GLY A 181 18.22 -11.03 10.95
N LYS A 182 18.72 -10.37 12.01
CA LYS A 182 17.93 -9.43 12.84
C LYS A 182 17.32 -8.31 12.01
N TYR A 183 18.07 -7.73 11.06
CA TYR A 183 17.55 -6.70 10.17
C TYR A 183 16.39 -7.22 9.30
N LEU A 184 16.56 -8.37 8.64
CA LEU A 184 15.48 -8.99 7.85
C LEU A 184 14.23 -9.23 8.70
N TYR A 185 14.40 -9.82 9.89
CA TYR A 185 13.34 -10.11 10.86
C TYR A 185 12.57 -8.84 11.28
N GLU A 186 13.28 -7.81 11.75
CA GLU A 186 12.66 -6.60 12.29
C GLU A 186 11.92 -5.79 11.22
N ILE A 187 12.43 -5.74 9.98
CA ILE A 187 11.74 -5.05 8.88
C ILE A 187 10.56 -5.87 8.36
N ALA A 188 10.73 -7.18 8.16
CA ALA A 188 9.67 -8.07 7.67
C ALA A 188 8.47 -8.12 8.62
N ARG A 189 8.70 -8.19 9.94
CA ARG A 189 7.60 -8.26 10.93
C ARG A 189 6.84 -6.95 11.11
N ARG A 190 7.44 -5.79 10.80
CA ARG A 190 6.74 -4.49 10.76
C ARG A 190 6.03 -4.24 9.43
N HIS A 191 6.41 -4.95 8.37
CA HIS A 191 5.88 -4.81 7.03
C HIS A 191 5.58 -6.21 6.43
N PRO A 192 4.46 -6.86 6.82
CA PRO A 192 4.19 -8.27 6.46
C PRO A 192 3.87 -8.51 4.97
N TYR A 193 3.91 -7.45 4.16
CA TYR A 193 3.79 -7.45 2.70
C TYR A 193 5.01 -6.79 2.02
N PHE A 194 6.16 -6.72 2.70
CA PHE A 194 7.39 -6.20 2.08
C PHE A 194 7.82 -7.13 0.93
N TYR A 195 8.31 -6.55 -0.17
CA TYR A 195 8.77 -7.33 -1.32
C TYR A 195 10.08 -8.05 -0.97
N ALA A 196 10.00 -9.35 -0.68
CA ALA A 196 11.10 -10.08 -0.03
C ALA A 196 12.45 -10.04 -0.77
N PRO A 197 12.51 -10.15 -2.12
CA PRO A 197 13.76 -9.98 -2.86
C PRO A 197 14.37 -8.57 -2.73
N GLU A 198 13.55 -7.51 -2.61
CA GLU A 198 14.05 -6.17 -2.30
C GLU A 198 14.56 -6.06 -0.86
N LEU A 199 13.98 -6.81 0.09
CA LEU A 199 14.43 -6.77 1.47
C LEU A 199 15.84 -7.38 1.63
N LEU A 200 16.13 -8.46 0.90
CA LEU A 200 17.49 -9.00 0.79
C LEU A 200 18.46 -7.95 0.23
N TYR A 201 18.06 -7.22 -0.82
CA TYR A 201 18.87 -6.12 -1.39
C TYR A 201 19.12 -5.00 -0.38
N TYR A 202 18.09 -4.51 0.32
CA TYR A 202 18.27 -3.48 1.35
C TYR A 202 19.12 -3.96 2.54
N ALA A 203 19.13 -5.26 2.84
CA ALA A 203 19.99 -5.83 3.86
C ALA A 203 21.48 -5.88 3.44
N ILE A 204 21.78 -5.97 2.14
CA ILE A 204 23.14 -5.77 1.61
C ILE A 204 23.57 -4.31 1.80
N ILE A 205 22.74 -3.35 1.37
CA ILE A 205 23.04 -1.91 1.58
C ILE A 205 23.23 -1.60 3.07
N TYR A 206 22.41 -2.19 3.95
CA TYR A 206 22.54 -2.03 5.40
C TYR A 206 23.90 -2.55 5.89
N LYS A 207 24.31 -3.75 5.47
CA LYS A 207 25.65 -4.28 5.76
C LYS A 207 26.76 -3.36 5.25
N ASP A 208 26.66 -2.81 4.05
CA ASP A 208 27.69 -1.95 3.46
C ASP A 208 27.86 -0.65 4.27
N VAL A 209 26.74 -0.05 4.69
CA VAL A 209 26.73 1.13 5.59
C VAL A 209 27.44 0.84 6.92
N PHE A 210 27.24 -0.34 7.49
CA PHE A 210 27.92 -0.74 8.73
C PHE A 210 29.40 -1.08 8.52
N SER A 211 29.74 -1.73 7.40
CA SER A 211 31.11 -2.03 7.01
C SER A 211 31.97 -0.77 6.86
N GLU A 212 31.39 0.29 6.27
CA GLU A 212 32.00 1.62 6.17
C GLU A 212 32.06 2.34 7.53
N CYS A 213 30.91 2.54 8.17
CA CYS A 213 30.82 3.47 9.29
C CYS A 213 31.32 2.93 10.64
N CYS A 214 31.34 1.62 10.87
CA CYS A 214 31.85 1.08 12.15
C CYS A 214 33.37 1.23 12.30
N GLN A 215 34.08 1.47 11.19
CA GLN A 215 35.50 1.81 11.16
C GLN A 215 35.77 3.31 11.39
N ALA A 216 34.74 4.16 11.28
CA ALA A 216 34.88 5.59 11.48
C ALA A 216 35.17 5.96 12.95
N ALA A 217 35.91 7.05 13.13
CA ALA A 217 36.18 7.64 14.44
C ALA A 217 34.89 8.13 15.12
N ASP A 218 34.04 8.86 14.38
CA ASP A 218 32.67 9.18 14.78
C ASP A 218 31.68 8.27 14.05
N LYS A 219 31.29 7.19 14.72
CA LYS A 219 30.29 6.23 14.23
C LYS A 219 28.91 6.85 14.09
N ALA A 220 28.54 7.79 14.97
CA ALA A 220 27.21 8.38 14.99
C ALA A 220 27.01 9.35 13.82
N ALA A 221 27.99 10.22 13.57
CA ALA A 221 27.98 11.13 12.42
C ALA A 221 27.93 10.39 11.07
N CYS A 222 28.56 9.21 10.97
CA CYS A 222 28.52 8.38 9.76
C CYS A 222 27.21 7.56 9.63
N LEU A 223 26.81 6.83 10.67
CA LEU A 223 25.67 5.91 10.61
C LEU A 223 24.32 6.61 10.53
N LEU A 224 24.05 7.60 11.40
CA LEU A 224 22.69 8.13 11.57
C LEU A 224 22.10 8.72 10.27
N PRO A 225 22.83 9.54 9.48
CA PRO A 225 22.29 10.05 8.22
C PRO A 225 22.04 8.96 7.18
N LYS A 226 22.91 7.94 7.11
CA LYS A 226 22.78 6.83 6.15
C LYS A 226 21.63 5.89 6.53
N ILE A 227 21.44 5.60 7.82
CA ILE A 227 20.32 4.80 8.33
C ILE A 227 18.99 5.48 8.07
N GLU A 228 18.86 6.79 8.33
CA GLU A 228 17.59 7.50 8.07
C GLU A 228 17.29 7.62 6.55
N HIS A 229 18.30 7.85 5.71
CA HIS A 229 18.12 7.81 4.24
C HIS A 229 17.69 6.41 3.74
N LEU A 230 18.29 5.34 4.28
CA LEU A 230 17.89 3.97 3.98
C LEU A 230 16.47 3.67 4.48
N ARG A 231 16.12 4.11 5.70
CA ARG A 231 14.78 3.98 6.28
C ARG A 231 13.71 4.62 5.39
N GLU A 232 13.97 5.80 4.84
CA GLU A 232 13.05 6.45 3.90
C GLU A 232 12.82 5.63 2.62
N LYS A 233 13.88 5.01 2.07
CA LYS A 233 13.78 4.11 0.90
C LYS A 233 13.00 2.84 1.25
N VAL A 234 13.33 2.18 2.36
CA VAL A 234 12.67 0.96 2.86
C VAL A 234 11.17 1.21 3.09
N LEU A 235 10.80 2.28 3.80
CA LEU A 235 9.38 2.64 4.03
C LEU A 235 8.64 2.96 2.73
N THR A 236 9.32 3.61 1.76
CA THR A 236 8.74 3.87 0.44
C THR A 236 8.53 2.56 -0.34
N SER A 237 9.49 1.62 -0.29
CA SER A 237 9.37 0.30 -0.91
C SER A 237 8.25 -0.55 -0.30
N ALA A 238 8.16 -0.58 1.04
CA ALA A 238 7.07 -1.24 1.77
C ALA A 238 5.70 -0.71 1.33
N ALA A 239 5.56 0.61 1.22
CA ALA A 239 4.32 1.24 0.77
C ALA A 239 4.01 0.94 -0.71
N LYS A 240 5.02 1.00 -1.60
CA LYS A 240 4.90 0.58 -3.01
C LYS A 240 4.37 -0.86 -3.11
N GLN A 241 4.98 -1.82 -2.40
CA GLN A 241 4.55 -3.21 -2.46
C GLN A 241 3.15 -3.40 -1.85
N ARG A 242 2.85 -2.76 -0.72
CA ARG A 242 1.51 -2.88 -0.11
C ARG A 242 0.39 -2.35 -1.01
N LEU A 243 0.65 -1.32 -1.81
CA LEU A 243 -0.29 -0.87 -2.86
C LEU A 243 -0.50 -1.95 -3.93
N LYS A 244 0.57 -2.59 -4.41
CA LYS A 244 0.45 -3.67 -5.42
C LYS A 244 -0.34 -4.86 -4.87
N CYS A 245 -0.05 -5.31 -3.65
CA CYS A 245 -0.81 -6.38 -2.99
C CYS A 245 -2.28 -6.00 -2.78
N ALA A 246 -2.57 -4.79 -2.30
CA ALA A 246 -3.95 -4.31 -2.17
C ALA A 246 -4.66 -4.22 -3.54
N SER A 247 -3.94 -3.90 -4.61
CA SER A 247 -4.48 -3.84 -5.97
C SER A 247 -4.90 -5.22 -6.46
N ILE A 248 -4.03 -6.23 -6.30
CA ILE A 248 -4.34 -7.63 -6.65
C ILE A 248 -5.49 -8.17 -5.77
N GLN A 249 -5.40 -7.99 -4.44
CA GLN A 249 -6.37 -8.51 -3.47
C GLN A 249 -7.78 -7.91 -3.62
N LYS A 250 -7.91 -6.64 -4.04
CA LYS A 250 -9.21 -5.93 -4.07
C LYS A 250 -9.76 -5.66 -5.47
N PHE A 251 -8.91 -5.61 -6.48
CA PHE A 251 -9.29 -5.27 -7.87
C PHE A 251 -8.82 -6.31 -8.90
N GLY A 252 -8.20 -7.40 -8.43
CA GLY A 252 -7.75 -8.51 -9.25
C GLY A 252 -6.46 -8.23 -10.03
N GLU A 253 -5.90 -9.31 -10.57
CA GLU A 253 -4.67 -9.30 -11.37
C GLU A 253 -4.74 -8.36 -12.59
N ARG A 254 -5.93 -8.21 -13.21
CA ARG A 254 -6.18 -7.28 -14.32
C ARG A 254 -5.83 -5.84 -13.98
N ALA A 255 -6.19 -5.37 -12.79
CA ALA A 255 -5.90 -4.00 -12.35
C ALA A 255 -4.38 -3.77 -12.19
N PHE A 256 -3.67 -4.77 -11.66
CA PHE A 256 -2.21 -4.73 -11.56
C PHE A 256 -1.52 -4.78 -12.93
N LYS A 257 -2.01 -5.62 -13.87
CA LYS A 257 -1.51 -5.69 -15.24
C LYS A 257 -1.68 -4.36 -15.97
N ALA A 258 -2.86 -3.72 -15.88
CA ALA A 258 -3.08 -2.41 -16.49
C ALA A 258 -2.15 -1.33 -15.89
N TRP A 259 -1.98 -1.29 -14.57
CA TRP A 259 -1.04 -0.38 -13.92
C TRP A 259 0.41 -0.60 -14.37
N SER A 260 0.82 -1.87 -14.46
CA SER A 260 2.18 -2.25 -14.88
C SER A 260 2.42 -1.94 -16.34
N LEU A 261 1.44 -2.18 -17.22
CA LEU A 261 1.49 -1.85 -18.64
C LEU A 261 1.76 -0.35 -18.83
N ALA A 262 0.92 0.51 -18.26
CA ALA A 262 1.13 1.95 -18.31
C ALA A 262 2.50 2.39 -17.76
N ARG A 263 2.94 1.84 -16.62
CA ARG A 263 4.21 2.19 -16.00
C ARG A 263 5.43 1.72 -16.80
N LEU A 264 5.36 0.55 -17.43
CA LEU A 264 6.44 0.01 -18.25
C LEU A 264 6.49 0.67 -19.62
N SER A 265 5.36 0.96 -20.26
CA SER A 265 5.30 1.77 -21.49
C SER A 265 5.93 3.16 -21.32
N GLN A 266 5.70 3.83 -20.18
CA GLN A 266 6.36 5.10 -19.84
C GLN A 266 7.88 4.98 -19.65
N ARG A 267 8.36 3.80 -19.21
CA ARG A 267 9.76 3.59 -18.85
C ARG A 267 10.59 3.08 -20.03
N PHE A 268 10.02 2.18 -20.82
CA PHE A 268 10.61 1.52 -21.96
C PHE A 268 9.84 1.86 -23.24
N PRO A 269 9.70 3.16 -23.61
CA PRO A 269 8.84 3.59 -24.73
C PRO A 269 9.32 3.12 -26.11
N LYS A 270 10.49 2.48 -26.21
CA LYS A 270 11.08 1.91 -27.44
C LYS A 270 10.65 0.45 -27.67
N ALA A 271 10.40 -0.31 -26.60
CA ALA A 271 9.93 -1.70 -26.67
C ALA A 271 8.53 -1.77 -27.28
N ASP A 272 8.23 -2.84 -28.03
CA ASP A 272 6.91 -3.03 -28.62
C ASP A 272 5.85 -3.52 -27.60
N PHE A 273 4.58 -3.49 -28.02
CA PHE A 273 3.44 -3.89 -27.18
C PHE A 273 3.51 -5.36 -26.71
N THR A 274 4.01 -6.27 -27.53
CA THR A 274 4.09 -7.70 -27.21
C THR A 274 5.16 -7.94 -26.15
N GLU A 275 6.33 -7.32 -26.32
CA GLU A 275 7.44 -7.38 -25.39
C GLU A 275 7.05 -6.81 -24.02
N ILE A 276 6.44 -5.62 -23.98
CA ILE A 276 5.92 -5.04 -22.74
C ILE A 276 4.81 -5.92 -22.14
N SER A 277 3.89 -6.46 -22.93
CA SER A 277 2.80 -7.31 -22.43
C SER A 277 3.29 -8.62 -21.83
N LYS A 278 4.38 -9.20 -22.36
CA LYS A 278 5.07 -10.34 -21.75
C LYS A 278 5.67 -9.94 -20.41
N ILE A 279 6.48 -8.88 -20.36
CA ILE A 279 7.11 -8.40 -19.10
C ILE A 279 6.04 -8.08 -18.05
N VAL A 280 4.90 -7.48 -18.44
CA VAL A 280 3.75 -7.22 -17.56
C VAL A 280 3.14 -8.51 -17.00
N THR A 281 3.07 -9.56 -17.82
CA THR A 281 2.50 -10.85 -17.41
C THR A 281 3.40 -11.56 -16.41
N ASP A 282 4.70 -11.64 -16.70
CA ASP A 282 5.72 -12.22 -15.82
C ASP A 282 5.81 -11.42 -14.50
N LEU A 283 5.80 -10.08 -14.59
CA LEU A 283 5.81 -9.20 -13.41
C LEU A 283 4.54 -9.36 -12.55
N ALA A 284 3.39 -9.65 -13.16
CA ALA A 284 2.14 -9.92 -12.45
C ALA A 284 2.16 -11.27 -11.73
N LYS A 285 2.80 -12.30 -12.32
CA LYS A 285 3.06 -13.58 -11.66
C LYS A 285 3.90 -13.37 -10.39
N VAL A 286 5.10 -12.80 -10.53
CA VAL A 286 6.02 -12.46 -9.43
C VAL A 286 5.34 -11.70 -8.28
N HIS A 287 4.54 -10.67 -8.59
CA HIS A 287 3.89 -9.89 -7.55
C HIS A 287 2.73 -10.63 -6.88
N LYS A 288 2.06 -11.53 -7.58
CA LYS A 288 0.99 -12.37 -7.03
C LYS A 288 1.55 -13.37 -6.02
N GLU A 289 2.60 -14.10 -6.36
CA GLU A 289 3.32 -15.00 -5.43
C GLU A 289 3.76 -14.26 -4.15
N CYS A 290 4.52 -13.17 -4.31
CA CYS A 290 5.00 -12.41 -3.15
C CYS A 290 3.87 -11.84 -2.28
N CYS A 291 2.74 -11.44 -2.87
CA CYS A 291 1.58 -10.94 -2.12
C CYS A 291 0.76 -12.08 -1.48
N HIS A 292 0.90 -13.32 -1.96
CA HIS A 292 0.31 -14.54 -1.38
C HIS A 292 1.28 -15.30 -0.44
N GLY A 293 2.45 -14.74 -0.17
CA GLY A 293 3.39 -15.30 0.79
C GLY A 293 4.32 -16.39 0.25
N ASP A 294 4.22 -16.76 -1.04
CA ASP A 294 5.25 -17.56 -1.68
C ASP A 294 6.44 -16.67 -2.04
N LEU A 295 7.37 -16.56 -1.10
CA LEU A 295 8.55 -15.72 -1.24
C LEU A 295 9.70 -16.43 -1.95
N LEU A 296 9.60 -17.75 -2.16
CA LEU A 296 10.62 -18.55 -2.82
C LEU A 296 10.37 -18.55 -4.33
N GLU A 297 9.18 -18.93 -4.79
CA GLU A 297 8.80 -18.79 -6.20
C GLU A 297 8.91 -17.33 -6.67
N CYS A 298 8.38 -16.38 -5.90
CA CYS A 298 8.48 -14.96 -6.23
C CYS A 298 9.93 -14.46 -6.43
N ALA A 299 10.89 -14.95 -5.65
CA ALA A 299 12.27 -14.52 -5.76
C ALA A 299 12.96 -15.09 -7.01
N ASP A 300 12.61 -16.31 -7.34
CA ASP A 300 13.15 -17.10 -8.45
C ASP A 300 12.61 -16.58 -9.78
N ASP A 301 11.28 -16.46 -9.90
CA ASP A 301 10.61 -15.83 -11.05
C ASP A 301 11.05 -14.36 -11.26
N ARG A 302 11.41 -13.63 -10.18
CA ARG A 302 12.01 -12.30 -10.30
C ARG A 302 13.42 -12.36 -10.91
N ALA A 303 14.22 -13.36 -10.55
CA ALA A 303 15.55 -13.56 -11.10
C ALA A 303 15.48 -13.88 -12.60
N ASP A 304 14.57 -14.77 -12.99
CA ASP A 304 14.32 -15.12 -14.38
C ASP A 304 13.78 -13.93 -15.19
N LEU A 305 12.87 -13.12 -14.64
CA LEU A 305 12.41 -11.89 -15.30
C LEU A 305 13.54 -10.86 -15.46
N ALA A 306 14.40 -10.69 -14.46
CA ALA A 306 15.56 -9.79 -14.55
C ALA A 306 16.59 -10.27 -15.58
N LYS A 307 16.80 -11.59 -15.69
CA LYS A 307 17.61 -12.21 -16.74
C LYS A 307 17.00 -11.96 -18.12
N TYR A 308 15.72 -12.26 -18.31
CA TYR A 308 15.00 -12.06 -19.57
C TYR A 308 15.08 -10.60 -20.05
N ILE A 309 14.87 -9.62 -19.16
CA ILE A 309 14.98 -8.19 -19.49
C ILE A 309 16.42 -7.82 -19.93
N CYS A 310 17.44 -8.47 -19.36
CA CYS A 310 18.83 -8.22 -19.72
C CYS A 310 19.29 -8.91 -21.00
N GLU A 311 18.76 -10.09 -21.30
CA GLU A 311 18.98 -10.78 -22.58
C GLU A 311 18.33 -10.04 -23.76
N ASN A 312 17.26 -9.27 -23.51
CA ASN A 312 16.53 -8.47 -24.50
C ASN A 312 16.73 -6.95 -24.34
N GLN A 313 17.78 -6.52 -23.62
CA GLN A 313 17.92 -5.12 -23.21
C GLN A 313 18.00 -4.11 -24.38
N ASP A 314 18.59 -4.49 -25.51
CA ASP A 314 18.79 -3.59 -26.66
C ASP A 314 17.47 -3.28 -27.40
N THR A 315 16.45 -4.14 -27.31
CA THR A 315 15.09 -3.86 -27.81
C THR A 315 14.21 -3.19 -26.76
N ILE A 316 14.46 -3.44 -25.47
CA ILE A 316 13.66 -2.89 -24.37
C ILE A 316 14.06 -1.43 -24.06
N SER A 317 15.32 -1.17 -23.69
CA SER A 317 15.80 0.17 -23.35
C SER A 317 17.32 0.30 -23.24
N THR A 318 17.82 1.41 -23.80
CA THR A 318 19.20 1.88 -23.66
C THR A 318 19.64 2.11 -22.21
N LYS A 319 18.70 2.34 -21.28
CA LYS A 319 18.98 2.63 -19.86
C LYS A 319 19.21 1.36 -19.01
N LEU A 320 19.13 0.16 -19.60
CA LEU A 320 19.30 -1.12 -18.90
C LEU A 320 20.76 -1.59 -18.81
N LYS A 321 21.67 -1.07 -19.66
CA LYS A 321 23.07 -1.51 -19.75
C LYS A 321 23.78 -1.51 -18.39
N GLU A 322 23.74 -0.38 -17.69
CA GLU A 322 24.30 -0.24 -16.33
C GLU A 322 23.67 -1.19 -15.29
N CYS A 323 22.44 -1.67 -15.52
CA CYS A 323 21.77 -2.61 -14.63
C CYS A 323 22.18 -4.05 -14.87
N CYS A 324 22.42 -4.42 -16.13
CA CYS A 324 22.61 -5.82 -16.52
C CYS A 324 23.98 -6.40 -16.17
N ASP A 325 24.98 -5.54 -15.95
CA ASP A 325 26.31 -5.93 -15.47
C ASP A 325 26.37 -6.16 -13.94
N LYS A 326 25.29 -5.84 -13.20
CA LYS A 326 25.27 -5.90 -11.73
C LYS A 326 25.00 -7.31 -11.16
N PRO A 327 25.38 -7.60 -9.90
CA PRO A 327 24.96 -8.80 -9.18
C PRO A 327 23.43 -8.94 -9.10
N LEU A 328 22.91 -10.16 -8.99
CA LEU A 328 21.48 -10.49 -9.17
C LEU A 328 20.49 -9.55 -8.46
N LEU A 329 20.65 -9.34 -7.14
CA LEU A 329 19.72 -8.50 -6.38
C LEU A 329 19.82 -7.01 -6.75
N GLU A 330 21.03 -6.51 -6.99
CA GLU A 330 21.26 -5.12 -7.40
C GLU A 330 20.78 -4.87 -8.85
N LYS A 331 20.96 -5.84 -9.75
CA LYS A 331 20.39 -5.87 -11.11
C LYS A 331 18.87 -5.76 -11.06
N SER A 332 18.21 -6.63 -10.31
CA SER A 332 16.76 -6.64 -10.16
C SER A 332 16.21 -5.35 -9.53
N HIS A 333 16.94 -4.72 -8.61
CA HIS A 333 16.61 -3.39 -8.08
C HIS A 333 16.81 -2.28 -9.12
N CYS A 334 17.95 -2.27 -9.81
CA CYS A 334 18.29 -1.29 -10.84
C CYS A 334 17.26 -1.28 -11.98
N ILE A 335 16.85 -2.45 -12.49
CA ILE A 335 15.77 -2.58 -13.47
C ILE A 335 14.45 -2.01 -12.93
N ALA A 336 14.13 -2.28 -11.66
CA ALA A 336 12.90 -1.81 -11.02
C ALA A 336 12.86 -0.27 -10.80
N GLU A 337 14.00 0.38 -10.64
CA GLU A 337 14.14 1.84 -10.48
C GLU A 337 14.74 2.54 -11.72
N ALA A 338 14.88 1.82 -12.85
CA ALA A 338 15.45 2.36 -14.08
C ALA A 338 14.74 3.64 -14.55
N LYS A 339 15.54 4.58 -15.09
CA LYS A 339 15.04 5.84 -15.67
C LYS A 339 14.23 5.55 -16.94
N ARG A 340 13.37 6.50 -17.31
CA ARG A 340 12.64 6.44 -18.58
C ARG A 340 13.63 6.58 -19.74
N ASP A 341 13.43 5.80 -20.81
CA ASP A 341 14.12 6.02 -22.07
C ASP A 341 13.52 7.22 -22.84
N GLU A 342 14.23 7.67 -23.87
CA GLU A 342 13.73 8.66 -24.82
C GLU A 342 12.58 8.08 -25.67
N LEU A 343 11.59 8.93 -25.98
CA LEU A 343 10.50 8.58 -26.89
C LEU A 343 11.04 8.36 -28.32
N PRO A 344 10.59 7.32 -29.05
CA PRO A 344 10.86 7.22 -30.49
C PRO A 344 10.34 8.45 -31.25
N ALA A 345 11.08 8.89 -32.27
CA ALA A 345 10.76 10.11 -33.02
C ALA A 345 9.70 9.90 -34.12
N ASP A 346 9.39 8.64 -34.44
CA ASP A 346 8.66 8.14 -35.59
C ASP A 346 7.31 7.51 -35.23
N LEU A 347 6.71 7.95 -34.12
CA LEU A 347 5.41 7.46 -33.66
C LEU A 347 4.25 8.09 -34.44
N ASN A 348 3.39 7.25 -35.02
CA ASN A 348 2.14 7.68 -35.65
C ASN A 348 1.23 8.45 -34.66
N PRO A 349 0.39 9.39 -35.15
CA PRO A 349 -0.70 9.99 -34.37
C PRO A 349 -1.62 8.92 -33.79
N LEU A 350 -2.08 9.11 -32.55
CA LEU A 350 -2.98 8.17 -31.88
C LEU A 350 -4.39 8.20 -32.51
N GLU A 351 -4.75 9.34 -33.08
CA GLU A 351 -6.02 9.60 -33.74
C GLU A 351 -6.27 8.59 -34.85
N HIS A 352 -5.25 8.24 -35.64
CA HIS A 352 -5.35 7.30 -36.75
C HIS A 352 -5.96 5.95 -36.31
N ASP A 353 -5.37 5.32 -35.27
CA ASP A 353 -5.74 3.96 -34.85
C ASP A 353 -6.91 3.92 -33.84
N PHE A 354 -7.17 5.02 -33.14
CA PHE A 354 -8.12 5.06 -32.02
C PHE A 354 -9.32 6.01 -32.21
N VAL A 355 -9.36 6.78 -33.31
CA VAL A 355 -10.40 7.79 -33.60
C VAL A 355 -10.81 7.84 -35.08
N GLU A 356 -9.89 7.67 -36.03
CA GLU A 356 -10.14 7.79 -37.46
C GLU A 356 -10.43 6.44 -38.14
N ASP A 357 -9.83 5.35 -37.64
CA ASP A 357 -10.09 3.98 -38.12
C ASP A 357 -11.57 3.60 -37.93
N LYS A 358 -12.21 3.24 -39.04
CA LYS A 358 -13.62 2.81 -39.08
C LYS A 358 -13.82 1.45 -38.39
N GLU A 359 -12.76 0.66 -38.22
CA GLU A 359 -12.80 -0.62 -37.52
C GLU A 359 -12.66 -0.51 -35.99
N VAL A 360 -12.47 0.67 -35.38
CA VAL A 360 -12.36 0.86 -33.92
C VAL A 360 -13.43 0.09 -33.13
N CYS A 361 -14.71 0.19 -33.51
CA CYS A 361 -15.79 -0.53 -32.81
C CYS A 361 -15.81 -2.04 -33.06
N LYS A 362 -15.23 -2.52 -34.17
CA LYS A 362 -15.07 -3.95 -34.47
C LYS A 362 -13.91 -4.50 -33.63
N ASN A 363 -12.75 -3.86 -33.70
CA ASN A 363 -11.56 -4.18 -32.92
C ASN A 363 -11.86 -4.20 -31.41
N TYR A 364 -12.63 -3.22 -30.93
CA TYR A 364 -13.13 -3.16 -29.56
C TYR A 364 -14.05 -4.33 -29.18
N LYS A 365 -14.98 -4.74 -30.05
CA LYS A 365 -15.94 -5.83 -29.77
C LYS A 365 -15.30 -7.22 -29.89
N GLU A 366 -14.40 -7.41 -30.86
CA GLU A 366 -13.74 -8.70 -31.13
C GLU A 366 -12.60 -8.97 -30.14
N ALA A 367 -11.85 -7.95 -29.74
CA ALA A 367 -10.63 -8.11 -28.93
C ALA A 367 -10.46 -7.02 -27.85
N LYS A 368 -11.55 -6.66 -27.14
CA LYS A 368 -11.62 -5.59 -26.12
C LYS A 368 -10.36 -5.41 -25.26
N ASP A 369 -9.87 -6.50 -24.66
CA ASP A 369 -8.74 -6.46 -23.72
C ASP A 369 -7.41 -6.13 -24.41
N VAL A 370 -7.19 -6.64 -25.62
CA VAL A 370 -6.00 -6.36 -26.43
C VAL A 370 -6.07 -4.94 -26.97
N PHE A 371 -7.24 -4.51 -27.48
CA PHE A 371 -7.44 -3.17 -28.03
C PHE A 371 -7.26 -2.07 -26.96
N LEU A 372 -7.89 -2.22 -25.79
CA LEU A 372 -7.70 -1.30 -24.66
C LEU A 372 -6.26 -1.38 -24.08
N GLY A 373 -5.63 -2.55 -24.12
CA GLY A 373 -4.21 -2.71 -23.76
C GLY A 373 -3.30 -1.91 -24.70
N THR A 374 -3.52 -2.02 -26.01
CA THR A 374 -2.75 -1.30 -27.04
C THR A 374 -2.96 0.21 -26.90
N PHE A 375 -4.21 0.67 -26.71
CA PHE A 375 -4.52 2.07 -26.41
C PHE A 375 -3.74 2.56 -25.17
N LEU A 376 -3.81 1.82 -24.06
CA LEU A 376 -3.12 2.20 -22.84
C LEU A 376 -1.60 2.23 -23.03
N TYR A 377 -1.02 1.29 -23.76
CA TYR A 377 0.42 1.25 -24.07
C TYR A 377 0.85 2.44 -24.95
N GLU A 378 0.16 2.69 -26.07
CA GLU A 378 0.50 3.77 -27.01
C GLU A 378 0.29 5.16 -26.40
N TYR A 379 -0.78 5.34 -25.61
CA TYR A 379 -1.01 6.59 -24.87
C TYR A 379 0.02 6.78 -23.75
N SER A 380 0.34 5.72 -22.98
CA SER A 380 1.29 5.82 -21.86
C SER A 380 2.73 6.11 -22.29
N ARG A 381 3.22 5.51 -23.38
CA ARG A 381 4.59 5.78 -23.86
C ARG A 381 4.77 7.24 -24.31
N ARG A 382 3.74 7.85 -24.92
CA ARG A 382 3.73 9.26 -25.36
C ARG A 382 3.57 10.27 -24.21
N HIS A 383 3.05 9.86 -23.05
CA HIS A 383 2.78 10.74 -21.91
C HIS A 383 3.55 10.34 -20.64
N PRO A 384 4.88 10.51 -20.60
CA PRO A 384 5.69 10.27 -19.40
C PRO A 384 5.44 11.29 -18.27
N ASP A 385 4.93 12.50 -18.57
CA ASP A 385 4.58 13.51 -17.57
C ASP A 385 3.34 13.12 -16.74
N TYR A 386 2.44 12.30 -17.31
CA TYR A 386 1.22 11.86 -16.63
C TYR A 386 1.50 10.81 -15.54
N SER A 387 0.64 10.78 -14.54
CA SER A 387 0.63 9.71 -13.54
C SER A 387 0.00 8.43 -14.10
N VAL A 388 0.38 7.28 -13.57
CA VAL A 388 -0.23 6.00 -13.95
C VAL A 388 -1.74 5.98 -13.65
N SER A 389 -2.16 6.60 -12.53
CA SER A 389 -3.57 6.77 -12.19
C SER A 389 -4.34 7.70 -13.12
N LEU A 390 -3.70 8.67 -13.77
CA LEU A 390 -4.32 9.49 -14.82
C LEU A 390 -4.46 8.69 -16.12
N LEU A 391 -3.40 8.00 -16.55
CA LEU A 391 -3.40 7.14 -17.75
C LEU A 391 -4.50 6.08 -17.69
N LEU A 392 -4.68 5.44 -16.53
CA LEU A 392 -5.76 4.47 -16.32
C LEU A 392 -7.15 5.13 -16.29
N ARG A 393 -7.30 6.37 -15.81
CA ARG A 393 -8.56 7.11 -15.89
C ARG A 393 -8.91 7.47 -17.32
N ILE A 394 -7.93 7.87 -18.13
CA ILE A 394 -8.08 8.14 -19.57
C ILE A 394 -8.52 6.87 -20.30
N ALA A 395 -7.86 5.73 -20.08
CA ALA A 395 -8.26 4.45 -20.68
C ALA A 395 -9.68 4.01 -20.27
N LYS A 396 -10.12 4.25 -19.02
CA LYS A 396 -11.50 3.99 -18.61
C LYS A 396 -12.53 4.94 -19.24
N THR A 397 -12.17 6.19 -19.49
CA THR A 397 -13.03 7.16 -20.21
C THR A 397 -13.12 6.82 -21.70
N TYR A 398 -12.04 6.31 -22.29
CA TYR A 398 -12.03 5.76 -23.64
C TYR A 398 -12.93 4.52 -23.74
N GLU A 399 -12.73 3.52 -22.86
CA GLU A 399 -13.60 2.34 -22.73
C GLU A 399 -15.09 2.73 -22.61
N ALA A 400 -15.43 3.62 -21.67
CA ALA A 400 -16.82 4.06 -21.47
C ALA A 400 -17.39 4.83 -22.68
N THR A 401 -16.55 5.56 -23.42
CA THR A 401 -16.97 6.22 -24.67
C THR A 401 -17.24 5.20 -25.76
N LEU A 402 -16.44 4.13 -25.88
CA LEU A 402 -16.68 3.09 -26.88
C LEU A 402 -17.91 2.23 -26.55
N GLU A 403 -18.17 1.91 -25.27
CA GLU A 403 -19.43 1.24 -24.87
C GLU A 403 -20.68 2.04 -25.28
N ASP A 404 -20.65 3.37 -25.11
CA ASP A 404 -21.75 4.26 -25.50
C ASP A 404 -21.83 4.47 -27.02
N CYS A 405 -20.71 4.79 -27.68
CA CYS A 405 -20.69 5.13 -29.10
C CYS A 405 -20.87 3.91 -30.02
N CYS A 406 -20.29 2.76 -29.69
CA CYS A 406 -20.40 1.55 -30.52
C CYS A 406 -21.79 0.88 -30.45
N ALA A 407 -22.74 1.47 -29.72
CA ALA A 407 -24.15 1.10 -29.70
C ALA A 407 -25.07 2.07 -30.47
N LYS A 408 -24.53 3.16 -31.05
CA LYS A 408 -25.28 4.18 -31.81
C LYS A 408 -25.24 3.93 -33.31
N ASP A 409 -26.12 4.61 -34.04
CA ASP A 409 -26.26 4.48 -35.50
C ASP A 409 -25.03 4.94 -36.28
N ASP A 410 -24.32 5.96 -35.78
CA ASP A 410 -23.04 6.45 -36.30
C ASP A 410 -21.98 6.47 -35.19
N PRO A 411 -21.27 5.34 -34.96
CA PRO A 411 -20.21 5.27 -33.97
C PRO A 411 -19.03 6.20 -34.27
N PRO A 412 -18.47 6.27 -35.51
CA PRO A 412 -17.39 7.20 -35.83
C PRO A 412 -17.69 8.65 -35.45
N ALA A 413 -18.85 9.19 -35.82
CA ALA A 413 -19.22 10.56 -35.44
C ALA A 413 -19.34 10.76 -33.92
N CYS A 414 -19.69 9.71 -33.17
CA CYS A 414 -19.81 9.77 -31.72
C CYS A 414 -18.45 9.74 -30.98
N TYR A 415 -17.48 8.93 -31.43
CA TYR A 415 -16.16 8.85 -30.80
C TYR A 415 -15.11 9.78 -31.42
N ALA A 416 -15.40 10.48 -32.52
CA ALA A 416 -14.49 11.45 -33.16
C ALA A 416 -13.89 12.50 -32.20
N THR A 417 -14.60 12.89 -31.14
CA THR A 417 -14.16 13.88 -30.13
C THR A 417 -13.72 13.23 -28.81
N VAL A 418 -13.39 11.94 -28.79
CA VAL A 418 -13.07 11.22 -27.54
C VAL A 418 -11.83 11.78 -26.83
N PHE A 419 -10.84 12.29 -27.57
CA PHE A 419 -9.64 12.88 -26.96
C PHE A 419 -9.93 14.23 -26.27
N ASP A 420 -10.88 15.03 -26.76
CA ASP A 420 -11.33 16.26 -26.09
C ASP A 420 -11.90 15.96 -24.69
N LYS A 421 -12.52 14.78 -24.52
CA LYS A 421 -13.04 14.30 -23.21
C LYS A 421 -11.93 13.97 -22.21
N PHE A 422 -10.67 13.86 -22.64
CA PHE A 422 -9.54 13.61 -21.75
C PHE A 422 -9.03 14.89 -21.07
N GLN A 423 -9.14 16.05 -21.73
CA GLN A 423 -8.57 17.30 -21.22
C GLN A 423 -9.03 17.64 -19.78
N PRO A 424 -10.33 17.52 -19.41
CA PRO A 424 -10.76 17.74 -18.02
C PRO A 424 -10.15 16.77 -17.00
N LEU A 425 -9.79 15.55 -17.41
CA LEU A 425 -9.14 14.56 -16.54
C LEU A 425 -7.67 14.93 -16.28
N VAL A 426 -7.03 15.63 -17.22
CA VAL A 426 -5.64 16.12 -17.13
C VAL A 426 -5.57 17.44 -16.36
N ASP A 427 -6.52 18.35 -16.59
CA ASP A 427 -6.56 19.66 -15.95
C ASP A 427 -6.86 19.59 -14.45
N GLU A 428 -7.78 18.71 -14.03
CA GLU A 428 -8.14 18.53 -12.63
C GLU A 428 -6.93 18.24 -11.71
N PRO A 429 -6.08 17.21 -11.97
CA PRO A 429 -4.91 16.95 -11.14
C PRO A 429 -3.81 18.00 -11.30
N LYS A 430 -3.60 18.58 -12.50
CA LYS A 430 -2.61 19.66 -12.71
C LYS A 430 -2.95 20.87 -11.83
N ASN A 431 -4.21 21.31 -11.86
CA ASN A 431 -4.70 22.41 -11.02
C ASN A 431 -4.65 22.08 -9.52
N LEU A 432 -5.06 20.86 -9.13
CA LEU A 432 -4.99 20.41 -7.74
C LEU A 432 -3.55 20.43 -7.20
N ILE A 433 -2.59 19.92 -7.96
CA ILE A 433 -1.18 19.85 -7.55
C ILE A 433 -0.58 21.25 -7.47
N LYS A 434 -0.84 22.11 -8.46
CA LYS A 434 -0.42 23.52 -8.45
C LYS A 434 -0.87 24.24 -7.16
N GLN A 435 -2.17 24.22 -6.87
CA GLN A 435 -2.74 24.87 -5.68
C GLN A 435 -2.17 24.33 -4.36
N ASN A 436 -1.94 23.01 -4.27
CA ASN A 436 -1.36 22.42 -3.06
C ASN A 436 0.14 22.70 -2.93
N CYS A 437 0.87 22.85 -4.03
CA CYS A 437 2.28 23.26 -4.01
C CYS A 437 2.43 24.74 -3.65
N GLU A 438 1.61 25.64 -4.19
CA GLU A 438 1.55 27.06 -3.78
C GLU A 438 1.24 27.18 -2.28
N LEU A 439 0.31 26.37 -1.75
CA LEU A 439 0.00 26.31 -0.32
C LEU A 439 1.17 25.75 0.52
N PHE A 440 1.87 24.74 0.02
CA PHE A 440 3.04 24.15 0.67
C PHE A 440 4.21 25.14 0.72
N GLU A 441 4.50 25.86 -0.38
CA GLU A 441 5.54 26.89 -0.44
C GLU A 441 5.24 28.04 0.53
N LYS A 442 3.96 28.44 0.65
CA LYS A 442 3.52 29.49 1.59
C LYS A 442 3.60 29.08 3.07
N LEU A 443 3.30 27.82 3.40
CA LEU A 443 3.16 27.37 4.80
C LEU A 443 4.34 26.55 5.34
N GLY A 444 5.24 26.10 4.47
CA GLY A 444 6.21 25.06 4.79
C GLY A 444 5.54 23.71 5.11
N GLU A 445 6.36 22.67 5.33
CA GLU A 445 5.83 21.31 5.51
C GLU A 445 4.88 21.20 6.70
N TYR A 446 5.28 21.64 7.90
CA TYR A 446 4.46 21.52 9.10
C TYR A 446 3.13 22.31 9.00
N GLY A 447 3.15 23.52 8.42
CA GLY A 447 1.94 24.30 8.20
C GLY A 447 1.00 23.63 7.18
N PHE A 448 1.55 23.07 6.10
CA PHE A 448 0.80 22.31 5.11
C PHE A 448 0.21 21.01 5.67
N GLN A 449 0.96 20.27 6.51
CA GLN A 449 0.44 19.13 7.27
C GLN A 449 -0.77 19.52 8.12
N ASN A 450 -0.72 20.67 8.80
CA ASN A 450 -1.84 21.14 9.62
C ASN A 450 -3.06 21.51 8.77
N ALA A 451 -2.88 22.15 7.61
CA ALA A 451 -3.97 22.39 6.65
C ALA A 451 -4.59 21.08 6.14
N LEU A 452 -3.78 20.04 5.91
CA LEU A 452 -4.24 18.70 5.56
C LEU A 452 -4.98 18.01 6.71
N ILE A 453 -4.54 18.17 7.96
CA ILE A 453 -5.27 17.70 9.16
C ILE A 453 -6.67 18.32 9.20
N VAL A 454 -6.78 19.64 9.03
CA VAL A 454 -8.09 20.33 9.00
C VAL A 454 -8.96 19.76 7.89
N ARG A 455 -8.41 19.66 6.66
CA ARG A 455 -9.13 19.16 5.48
C ARG A 455 -9.63 17.72 5.67
N TYR A 456 -8.78 16.79 6.11
CA TYR A 456 -9.14 15.38 6.22
C TYR A 456 -9.97 15.07 7.46
N THR A 457 -9.73 15.74 8.60
CA THR A 457 -10.57 15.55 9.80
C THR A 457 -12.01 16.02 9.54
N LYS A 458 -12.21 17.13 8.82
CA LYS A 458 -13.58 17.56 8.44
C LYS A 458 -14.26 16.57 7.47
N LYS A 459 -13.52 16.00 6.52
CA LYS A 459 -14.04 15.02 5.53
C LYS A 459 -14.42 13.67 6.14
N VAL A 460 -13.61 13.15 7.06
CA VAL A 460 -13.72 11.77 7.60
C VAL A 460 -13.45 11.72 9.12
N PRO A 461 -14.21 12.48 9.94
CA PRO A 461 -13.96 12.66 11.38
C PRO A 461 -14.07 11.39 12.23
N GLN A 462 -14.67 10.32 11.71
CA GLN A 462 -14.75 9.03 12.40
C GLN A 462 -13.41 8.28 12.43
N VAL A 463 -12.50 8.57 11.49
CA VAL A 463 -11.17 7.93 11.41
C VAL A 463 -10.36 8.20 12.68
N SER A 464 -9.64 7.19 13.19
CA SER A 464 -8.88 7.33 14.44
C SER A 464 -7.85 8.47 14.37
N THR A 465 -7.64 9.13 15.52
CA THR A 465 -6.78 10.31 15.59
C THR A 465 -5.32 10.04 15.21
N PRO A 466 -4.69 8.92 15.64
CA PRO A 466 -3.36 8.54 15.16
C PRO A 466 -3.31 8.35 13.63
N THR A 467 -4.36 7.76 13.03
CA THR A 467 -4.42 7.55 11.57
C THR A 467 -4.57 8.87 10.82
N LEU A 468 -5.38 9.81 11.29
CA LEU A 468 -5.52 11.14 10.68
C LEU A 468 -4.19 11.92 10.72
N VAL A 469 -3.46 11.88 11.84
CA VAL A 469 -2.12 12.47 11.95
C VAL A 469 -1.11 11.76 11.05
N GLU A 470 -1.07 10.42 11.03
CA GLU A 470 -0.18 9.63 10.16
C GLU A 470 -0.40 10.00 8.68
N VAL A 471 -1.66 9.99 8.22
CA VAL A 471 -2.05 10.28 6.85
C VAL A 471 -1.70 11.72 6.49
N ALA A 472 -2.07 12.71 7.30
CA ALA A 472 -1.80 14.11 6.99
C ALA A 472 -0.30 14.45 7.00
N ARG A 473 0.50 13.86 7.91
CA ARG A 473 1.97 13.98 7.88
C ARG A 473 2.56 13.37 6.60
N LYS A 474 2.12 12.16 6.22
CA LYS A 474 2.55 11.51 4.98
C LYS A 474 2.13 12.26 3.72
N LEU A 475 0.96 12.89 3.71
CA LEU A 475 0.51 13.79 2.64
C LEU A 475 1.37 15.07 2.59
N GLY A 476 1.78 15.61 3.74
CA GLY A 476 2.69 16.77 3.82
C GLY A 476 4.07 16.48 3.21
N LEU A 477 4.62 15.28 3.47
CA LEU A 477 5.87 14.82 2.86
C LEU A 477 5.81 14.73 1.32
N VAL A 478 4.62 14.58 0.72
CA VAL A 478 4.46 14.66 -0.75
C VAL A 478 4.80 16.05 -1.26
N GLY A 479 4.45 17.10 -0.52
CA GLY A 479 4.84 18.48 -0.84
C GLY A 479 6.37 18.62 -0.90
N SER A 480 7.06 18.18 0.16
CA SER A 480 8.52 18.20 0.26
C SER A 480 9.24 17.38 -0.82
N ARG A 481 8.66 16.25 -1.25
CA ARG A 481 9.25 15.35 -2.25
C ARG A 481 8.94 15.75 -3.71
N CYS A 482 7.78 16.35 -3.97
CA CYS A 482 7.28 16.59 -5.33
C CYS A 482 7.19 18.06 -5.74
N CYS A 483 6.86 19.02 -4.87
CA CYS A 483 6.67 20.42 -5.30
C CYS A 483 7.97 21.09 -5.76
N LYS A 484 9.12 20.64 -5.24
CA LYS A 484 10.46 21.09 -5.67
C LYS A 484 10.95 20.45 -6.98
N ARG A 485 10.14 19.60 -7.63
CA ARG A 485 10.46 19.00 -8.93
C ARG A 485 10.15 19.96 -10.09
N PRO A 486 10.75 19.75 -11.28
CA PRO A 486 10.29 20.36 -12.54
C PRO A 486 8.79 20.14 -12.73
N GLU A 487 8.09 21.09 -13.36
CA GLU A 487 6.62 21.13 -13.39
C GLU A 487 6.02 19.87 -14.03
N GLU A 488 6.66 19.39 -15.10
CA GLU A 488 6.39 18.16 -15.82
C GLU A 488 6.56 16.87 -14.99
N GLU A 489 7.39 16.88 -13.93
CA GLU A 489 7.55 15.76 -13.01
C GLU A 489 6.54 15.80 -11.84
N ARG A 490 6.01 16.98 -11.49
CA ARG A 490 5.16 17.17 -10.29
C ARG A 490 3.92 16.28 -10.31
N LEU A 491 3.28 16.13 -11.47
CA LEU A 491 2.05 15.35 -11.64
C LEU A 491 2.26 13.87 -11.34
N SER A 492 3.18 13.24 -12.07
CA SER A 492 3.51 11.82 -11.87
C SER A 492 4.05 11.55 -10.45
N CYS A 493 4.92 12.41 -9.92
CA CYS A 493 5.43 12.30 -8.54
C CYS A 493 4.31 12.34 -7.50
N ALA A 494 3.45 13.36 -7.55
CA ALA A 494 2.46 13.58 -6.51
C ALA A 494 1.37 12.50 -6.52
N GLU A 495 0.81 12.14 -7.68
CA GLU A 495 -0.24 11.09 -7.71
C GLU A 495 0.30 9.69 -7.35
N ASP A 496 1.53 9.35 -7.70
CA ASP A 496 2.17 8.10 -7.26
C ASP A 496 2.21 8.04 -5.72
N TYR A 497 2.75 9.08 -5.06
CA TYR A 497 2.82 9.13 -3.59
C TYR A 497 1.44 9.25 -2.92
N LEU A 498 0.52 10.04 -3.46
CA LEU A 498 -0.87 10.12 -2.97
C LEU A 498 -1.54 8.74 -2.98
N SER A 499 -1.29 7.95 -4.02
CA SER A 499 -1.81 6.58 -4.13
C SER A 499 -1.27 5.66 -3.02
N LEU A 500 0.01 5.81 -2.63
CA LEU A 500 0.59 5.09 -1.49
C LEU A 500 -0.07 5.49 -0.16
N VAL A 501 -0.26 6.79 0.08
CA VAL A 501 -0.79 7.30 1.35
C VAL A 501 -2.29 6.99 1.50
N LEU A 502 -3.07 7.15 0.42
CA LEU A 502 -4.48 6.78 0.42
C LEU A 502 -4.67 5.26 0.52
N ASN A 503 -3.77 4.45 -0.05
CA ASN A 503 -3.80 3.00 0.17
C ASN A 503 -3.53 2.64 1.63
N ARG A 504 -2.58 3.32 2.31
CA ARG A 504 -2.34 3.12 3.74
C ARG A 504 -3.58 3.46 4.58
N LEU A 505 -4.29 4.55 4.28
CA LEU A 505 -5.58 4.87 4.91
C LEU A 505 -6.60 3.75 4.68
N CYS A 506 -6.76 3.27 3.45
CA CYS A 506 -7.70 2.20 3.13
C CYS A 506 -7.39 0.88 3.84
N VAL A 507 -6.11 0.51 3.93
CA VAL A 507 -5.65 -0.71 4.62
C VAL A 507 -5.90 -0.64 6.12
N LEU A 508 -5.64 0.50 6.76
CA LEU A 508 -5.96 0.71 8.18
C LEU A 508 -7.48 0.68 8.43
N HIS A 509 -8.24 1.33 7.56
CA HIS A 509 -9.71 1.38 7.64
C HIS A 509 -10.37 0.02 7.39
N GLU A 510 -9.79 -0.83 6.55
CA GLU A 510 -10.32 -2.19 6.32
C GLU A 510 -10.30 -3.05 7.59
N LYS A 511 -9.25 -2.93 8.41
CA LYS A 511 -9.15 -3.64 9.70
C LYS A 511 -10.05 -3.03 10.79
N THR A 512 -10.50 -1.79 10.64
CA THR A 512 -11.47 -1.15 11.57
C THR A 512 -12.35 -0.13 10.84
N PRO A 513 -13.42 -0.59 10.14
CA PRO A 513 -14.25 0.29 9.31
C PRO A 513 -15.11 1.24 10.16
N VAL A 514 -14.90 2.55 10.03
CA VAL A 514 -15.57 3.58 10.85
C VAL A 514 -16.34 4.65 10.06
N SER A 515 -16.31 4.59 8.73
CA SER A 515 -16.86 5.64 7.85
C SER A 515 -17.19 5.07 6.46
N GLU A 516 -18.46 5.14 6.06
CA GLU A 516 -18.93 4.66 4.76
C GLU A 516 -18.31 5.44 3.60
N LYS A 517 -18.03 6.74 3.79
CA LYS A 517 -17.34 7.60 2.82
C LYS A 517 -15.94 7.09 2.50
N VAL A 518 -15.18 6.69 3.52
CA VAL A 518 -13.85 6.07 3.35
C VAL A 518 -14.01 4.71 2.67
N THR A 519 -14.93 3.86 3.13
CA THR A 519 -15.20 2.55 2.51
C THR A 519 -15.45 2.70 1.01
N LYS A 520 -16.37 3.60 0.61
CA LYS A 520 -16.69 3.88 -0.78
C LYS A 520 -15.44 4.27 -1.59
N CYS A 521 -14.70 5.30 -1.18
CA CYS A 521 -13.51 5.73 -1.93
C CYS A 521 -12.39 4.67 -1.96
N CYS A 522 -12.36 3.76 -0.98
CA CYS A 522 -11.39 2.68 -0.95
C CYS A 522 -11.74 1.50 -1.86
N THR A 523 -13.02 1.17 -2.05
CA THR A 523 -13.47 -0.04 -2.77
C THR A 523 -14.09 0.22 -4.15
N GLU A 524 -14.66 1.39 -4.41
CA GLU A 524 -15.40 1.67 -5.66
C GLU A 524 -14.51 1.60 -6.91
N SER A 525 -13.29 2.15 -6.84
CA SER A 525 -12.32 2.09 -7.94
C SER A 525 -10.92 2.49 -7.49
N LEU A 526 -9.93 1.62 -7.72
CA LEU A 526 -8.52 1.89 -7.45
C LEU A 526 -8.03 3.21 -8.08
N VAL A 527 -8.38 3.43 -9.35
CA VAL A 527 -7.87 4.55 -10.16
C VAL A 527 -8.60 5.87 -9.87
N ASN A 528 -9.85 5.79 -9.38
CA ASN A 528 -10.60 6.96 -8.93
C ASN A 528 -10.46 7.23 -7.43
N ARG A 529 -9.66 6.46 -6.68
CA ARG A 529 -9.45 6.64 -5.24
C ARG A 529 -9.02 8.07 -4.90
N ARG A 530 -7.99 8.59 -5.59
CA ARG A 530 -7.47 9.97 -5.40
C ARG A 530 -8.54 11.05 -5.66
N PRO A 531 -9.23 11.10 -6.83
CA PRO A 531 -10.31 12.07 -7.02
C PRO A 531 -11.50 11.86 -6.08
N CYS A 532 -11.86 10.62 -5.70
CA CYS A 532 -12.93 10.37 -4.72
C CYS A 532 -12.63 11.03 -3.35
N PHE A 533 -11.45 10.78 -2.78
CA PHE A 533 -11.03 11.45 -1.53
C PHE A 533 -10.92 12.98 -1.68
N SER A 534 -10.54 13.46 -2.87
CA SER A 534 -10.49 14.89 -3.19
C SER A 534 -11.90 15.52 -3.18
N ALA A 535 -12.90 14.82 -3.72
CA ALA A 535 -14.30 15.24 -3.83
C ALA A 535 -15.11 15.13 -2.54
N LEU A 536 -14.65 14.40 -1.50
CA LEU A 536 -15.37 14.33 -0.22
C LEU A 536 -15.63 15.73 0.37
N THR A 537 -16.86 16.02 0.75
CA THR A 537 -17.22 17.21 1.53
C THR A 537 -17.07 16.94 3.04
N PRO A 538 -17.11 17.98 3.90
CA PRO A 538 -17.25 17.81 5.34
C PRO A 538 -18.40 16.86 5.70
N ASP A 539 -18.24 16.12 6.79
CA ASP A 539 -19.23 15.12 7.17
C ASP A 539 -20.35 15.66 8.06
N GLU A 540 -21.37 16.24 7.44
CA GLU A 540 -22.60 16.72 8.09
C GLU A 540 -23.38 15.61 8.85
N THR A 541 -23.06 14.33 8.63
CA THR A 541 -23.65 13.20 9.39
C THR A 541 -22.92 12.89 10.68
N TYR A 542 -21.72 13.43 10.88
CA TYR A 542 -20.90 13.19 12.04
C TYR A 542 -21.47 13.88 13.28
N LYS A 543 -21.68 13.10 14.34
CA LYS A 543 -22.00 13.62 15.67
C LYS A 543 -20.70 14.04 16.35
N PRO A 544 -20.49 15.33 16.67
CA PRO A 544 -19.28 15.76 17.34
C PRO A 544 -19.11 15.04 18.68
N LYS A 545 -17.88 14.65 19.01
CA LYS A 545 -17.58 14.06 20.31
C LYS A 545 -17.67 15.11 21.42
N GLU A 546 -17.82 14.66 22.66
CA GLU A 546 -17.74 15.53 23.84
C GLU A 546 -16.31 16.10 24.03
N PHE A 547 -16.21 17.26 24.68
CA PHE A 547 -14.93 17.87 25.00
C PHE A 547 -14.31 17.18 26.22
N VAL A 548 -13.29 16.37 26.00
CA VAL A 548 -12.54 15.69 27.06
C VAL A 548 -11.32 16.54 27.45
N GLU A 549 -11.35 17.15 28.63
CA GLU A 549 -10.31 18.07 29.13
C GLU A 549 -8.92 17.42 29.22
N GLY A 550 -8.84 16.15 29.59
CA GLY A 550 -7.60 15.36 29.62
C GLY A 550 -6.86 15.30 28.26
N THR A 551 -7.57 15.48 27.15
CA THR A 551 -6.97 15.52 25.79
C THR A 551 -6.14 16.79 25.55
N PHE A 552 -6.41 17.84 26.35
CA PHE A 552 -5.76 19.15 26.29
C PHE A 552 -4.97 19.45 27.58
N THR A 553 -4.71 18.41 28.38
CA THR A 553 -3.82 18.46 29.53
C THR A 553 -2.44 18.00 29.10
N PHE A 554 -1.40 18.73 29.51
CA PHE A 554 -0.01 18.51 29.11
C PHE A 554 0.88 18.61 30.35
N HIS A 555 2.01 17.91 30.33
CA HIS A 555 2.94 17.82 31.46
C HIS A 555 4.35 18.25 31.05
N ALA A 556 5.27 18.33 32.01
CA ALA A 556 6.67 18.70 31.79
C ALA A 556 7.43 17.78 30.83
N ASP A 557 6.95 16.54 30.62
CA ASP A 557 7.52 15.59 29.64
C ASP A 557 7.59 16.21 28.23
N LEU A 558 6.54 16.95 27.85
CA LEU A 558 6.40 17.64 26.56
C LEU A 558 7.60 18.56 26.26
N CYS A 559 8.24 19.16 27.26
CA CYS A 559 9.39 20.04 27.07
C CYS A 559 10.64 19.28 26.61
N THR A 560 10.79 18.03 27.06
CA THR A 560 11.96 17.17 26.76
C THR A 560 11.82 16.37 25.46
N LEU A 561 10.61 16.26 24.91
CA LEU A 561 10.36 15.51 23.68
C LEU A 561 11.15 16.07 22.47
N PRO A 562 11.56 15.21 21.52
CA PRO A 562 12.00 15.61 20.19
C PRO A 562 10.95 16.50 19.47
N GLU A 563 11.39 17.37 18.55
CA GLU A 563 10.49 18.32 17.89
C GLU A 563 9.44 17.64 17.00
N ASP A 564 9.73 16.49 16.39
CA ASP A 564 8.74 15.72 15.65
C ASP A 564 7.65 15.12 16.56
N GLU A 565 8.03 14.63 17.74
CA GLU A 565 7.07 14.13 18.74
C GLU A 565 6.26 15.27 19.36
N LYS A 566 6.87 16.45 19.60
CA LYS A 566 6.15 17.69 19.94
C LYS A 566 5.13 18.06 18.88
N GLN A 567 5.52 18.09 17.61
CA GLN A 567 4.63 18.36 16.47
C GLN A 567 3.46 17.37 16.42
N ILE A 568 3.73 16.07 16.58
CA ILE A 568 2.68 15.04 16.64
C ILE A 568 1.69 15.33 17.76
N LYS A 569 2.13 15.70 18.96
CA LYS A 569 1.22 16.08 20.07
C LYS A 569 0.34 17.29 19.72
N LYS A 570 0.89 18.34 19.07
CA LYS A 570 0.08 19.50 18.60
C LYS A 570 -0.93 19.09 17.53
N GLN A 571 -0.53 18.21 16.62
CA GLN A 571 -1.35 17.69 15.53
C GLN A 571 -2.48 16.76 16.03
N THR A 572 -2.20 15.94 17.04
CA THR A 572 -3.21 15.18 17.79
C THR A 572 -4.23 16.13 18.41
N ALA A 573 -3.80 17.16 19.14
CA ALA A 573 -4.71 18.15 19.72
C ALA A 573 -5.59 18.83 18.65
N LEU A 574 -5.02 19.19 17.48
CA LEU A 574 -5.78 19.78 16.37
C LEU A 574 -6.88 18.86 15.81
N VAL A 575 -6.58 17.58 15.57
CA VAL A 575 -7.60 16.58 15.18
C VAL A 575 -8.67 16.47 16.26
N GLU A 576 -8.26 16.44 17.53
CA GLU A 576 -9.17 16.26 18.65
C GLU A 576 -10.11 17.47 18.84
N LEU A 577 -9.65 18.69 18.58
CA LEU A 577 -10.49 19.91 18.54
C LEU A 577 -11.52 19.82 17.41
N LEU A 578 -11.10 19.45 16.21
CA LEU A 578 -11.97 19.35 15.04
C LEU A 578 -13.04 18.26 15.19
N LYS A 579 -12.75 17.16 15.88
CA LYS A 579 -13.75 16.15 16.24
C LYS A 579 -14.77 16.67 17.26
N HIS A 580 -14.39 17.59 18.14
CA HIS A 580 -15.33 18.24 19.05
C HIS A 580 -16.13 19.36 18.38
N LYS A 581 -15.50 20.15 17.49
CA LYS A 581 -16.09 21.29 16.77
C LYS A 581 -15.75 21.24 15.27
N PRO A 582 -16.45 20.41 14.46
CA PRO A 582 -16.14 20.24 13.03
C PRO A 582 -16.28 21.52 12.21
N HIS A 583 -17.17 22.42 12.61
CA HIS A 583 -17.43 23.69 11.95
C HIS A 583 -16.51 24.83 12.40
N ALA A 584 -15.49 24.57 13.24
CA ALA A 584 -14.54 25.59 13.66
C ALA A 584 -13.89 26.30 12.45
N THR A 585 -13.85 27.63 12.48
CA THR A 585 -13.30 28.45 11.40
C THR A 585 -11.77 28.38 11.38
N GLU A 586 -11.15 28.73 10.25
CA GLU A 586 -9.69 28.79 10.17
C GLU A 586 -9.10 29.79 11.17
N GLU A 587 -9.81 30.89 11.46
CA GLU A 587 -9.41 31.87 12.46
C GLU A 587 -9.48 31.31 13.89
N GLN A 588 -10.58 30.65 14.27
CA GLN A 588 -10.69 29.96 15.58
C GLN A 588 -9.57 28.93 15.77
N LEU A 589 -9.30 28.11 14.75
CA LEU A 589 -8.25 27.10 14.79
C LEU A 589 -6.85 27.73 14.88
N ARG A 590 -6.59 28.83 14.15
CA ARG A 590 -5.33 29.57 14.22
C ARG A 590 -5.10 30.16 15.61
N THR A 591 -6.13 30.77 16.20
CA THR A 591 -6.05 31.37 17.55
C THR A 591 -5.79 30.29 18.60
N VAL A 592 -6.54 29.18 18.58
CA VAL A 592 -6.31 28.07 19.53
C VAL A 592 -4.90 27.48 19.40
N LEU A 593 -4.39 27.27 18.17
CA LEU A 593 -3.02 26.77 17.97
C LEU A 593 -1.93 27.77 18.39
N GLY A 594 -2.17 29.08 18.19
CA GLY A 594 -1.28 30.14 18.66
C GLY A 594 -1.19 30.18 20.18
N ASN A 595 -2.35 30.16 20.85
CA ASN A 595 -2.44 30.14 22.31
C ASN A 595 -1.81 28.88 22.89
N PHE A 596 -2.02 27.71 22.24
CA PHE A 596 -1.35 26.47 22.64
C PHE A 596 0.18 26.58 22.57
N ALA A 597 0.71 27.13 21.47
CA ALA A 597 2.15 27.32 21.32
C ALA A 597 2.72 28.27 22.39
N ALA A 598 2.02 29.37 22.68
CA ALA A 598 2.40 30.32 23.73
C ALA A 598 2.34 29.70 25.13
N PHE A 599 1.31 28.91 25.44
CA PHE A 599 1.17 28.16 26.69
C PHE A 599 2.33 27.17 26.90
N VAL A 600 2.64 26.34 25.90
CA VAL A 600 3.75 25.38 25.98
C VAL A 600 5.09 26.10 26.09
N GLN A 601 5.32 27.18 25.32
CA GLN A 601 6.55 27.97 25.41
C GLN A 601 6.71 28.61 26.79
N LYS A 602 5.64 29.17 27.37
CA LYS A 602 5.62 29.76 28.71
C LYS A 602 6.00 28.73 29.78
N CYS A 603 5.40 27.54 29.76
CA CYS A 603 5.66 26.53 30.79
C CYS A 603 6.96 25.76 30.60
N CYS A 604 7.46 25.57 29.37
CA CYS A 604 8.81 25.04 29.13
C CYS A 604 9.94 26.06 29.34
N ALA A 605 9.61 27.31 29.68
CA ALA A 605 10.58 28.34 30.11
C ALA A 605 10.46 28.69 31.60
N ALA A 606 9.54 28.05 32.33
CA ALA A 606 9.35 28.26 33.76
C ALA A 606 10.41 27.50 34.59
N PRO A 607 10.81 27.99 35.78
CA PRO A 607 11.74 27.24 36.65
C PRO A 607 11.17 25.89 37.14
N ASP A 608 9.85 25.81 37.30
CA ASP A 608 9.10 24.58 37.57
C ASP A 608 8.09 24.39 36.44
N HIS A 609 8.42 23.48 35.51
CA HIS A 609 7.58 23.18 34.36
C HIS A 609 6.23 22.60 34.80
N GLU A 610 6.23 21.62 35.70
CA GLU A 610 5.03 20.85 36.06
C GLU A 610 4.05 21.72 36.85
N ALA A 611 4.54 22.54 37.78
CA ALA A 611 3.70 23.53 38.46
C ALA A 611 3.11 24.56 37.48
N CYS A 612 3.85 24.99 36.46
CA CYS A 612 3.30 25.87 35.42
C CYS A 612 2.20 25.16 34.62
N PHE A 613 2.43 23.94 34.14
CA PHE A 613 1.44 23.17 33.39
C PHE A 613 0.16 22.94 34.21
N ALA A 614 0.28 22.61 35.50
CA ALA A 614 -0.86 22.44 36.40
C ALA A 614 -1.67 23.72 36.64
N VAL A 615 -1.04 24.90 36.65
CA VAL A 615 -1.70 26.19 36.90
C VAL A 615 -2.27 26.82 35.62
N GLU A 616 -1.55 26.72 34.50
CA GLU A 616 -1.91 27.38 33.24
C GLU A 616 -2.76 26.47 32.32
N GLY A 617 -2.64 25.14 32.44
CA GLY A 617 -3.40 24.17 31.65
C GLY A 617 -4.92 24.33 31.77
N PRO A 618 -5.50 24.41 32.99
CA PRO A 618 -6.92 24.66 33.17
C PRO A 618 -7.40 25.99 32.57
N LYS A 619 -6.55 27.04 32.60
CA LYS A 619 -6.86 28.34 31.98
C LYS A 619 -6.93 28.22 30.46
N PHE A 620 -5.95 27.54 29.86
CA PHE A 620 -5.92 27.26 28.43
C PHE A 620 -7.13 26.42 27.98
N VAL A 621 -7.56 25.43 28.76
CA VAL A 621 -8.78 24.65 28.49
C VAL A 621 -10.06 25.51 28.50
N ILE A 622 -10.19 26.43 29.46
CA ILE A 622 -11.30 27.39 29.51
C ILE A 622 -11.27 28.33 28.30
N GLU A 623 -10.08 28.81 27.93
CA GLU A 623 -9.89 29.71 26.79
C GLU A 623 -10.27 29.04 25.46
N ILE A 624 -9.84 27.79 25.23
CA ILE A 624 -10.26 26.98 24.06
C ILE A 624 -11.80 26.91 23.97
N ARG A 625 -12.47 26.60 25.09
CA ARG A 625 -13.94 26.52 25.13
C ARG A 625 -14.59 27.86 24.81
N GLY A 626 -14.00 28.97 25.24
CA GLY A 626 -14.47 30.32 24.90
C GLY A 626 -14.29 30.67 23.41
N ILE A 627 -13.14 30.33 22.80
CA ILE A 627 -12.87 30.57 21.37
C ILE A 627 -13.77 29.71 20.47
N LEU A 628 -14.10 28.50 20.92
CA LEU A 628 -14.90 27.53 20.16
C LEU A 628 -16.40 27.56 20.52
N ALA A 629 -16.85 28.47 21.38
CA ALA A 629 -18.26 28.69 21.65
C ALA A 629 -19.01 29.10 20.37
#